data_AF-A0A4R3TKL5-F1
#
_entry.id   AF-A0A4R3TKL5-F1
#
_cell.length_a   1.000
_cell.length_b   1.000
_cell.length_c   1.000
_cell.angle_alpha   90.00
_cell.angle_beta   90.00
_cell.angle_gamma   90.00
#
_symmetry.space_group_name_H-M   'P 1'
#
loop_
_entity.id
_entity.type
_entity.pdbx_description
1 polymer ?
#
loop_
_entity_poly.entity_id
_entity_poly.type
_entity_poly.pdbx_seq_one_letter_code
_entity_poly.pdbx_strand_id
1 'polypeptide(L)'
;MSFTALAATLLLSQAAVSAAPATPLNDRIDVAYTELSSGQAGAAVSKLEASGATKSEDPATLINLGSAYAANGQTEKALATYRAAVASSDRYDLQLADGSWVDSRAAARLALNNLLRTTARASR
;
A
#
# COMPACT_ATOMS: atom_id res chain seq x y z
N MET A 1 -2.80 -69.34 -37.59
CA MET A 1 -1.87 -68.19 -37.54
C MET A 1 -2.19 -67.44 -36.26
N SER A 2 -1.37 -67.66 -35.22
CA SER A 2 -1.68 -67.28 -33.84
C SER A 2 -1.37 -65.81 -33.56
N PHE A 3 -2.25 -65.18 -32.81
CA PHE A 3 -2.13 -63.84 -32.24
C PHE A 3 -0.89 -63.73 -31.34
N THR A 4 -0.15 -62.62 -31.46
CA THR A 4 0.74 -62.11 -30.40
C THR A 4 0.58 -60.61 -30.33
N ALA A 5 -0.11 -60.18 -29.26
CA ALA A 5 -0.11 -58.82 -28.77
C ALA A 5 1.14 -58.60 -27.91
N LEU A 6 1.77 -57.42 -27.99
CA LEU A 6 2.34 -56.69 -26.84
C LEU A 6 2.90 -55.36 -27.35
N ALA A 7 2.28 -54.25 -26.97
CA ALA A 7 2.92 -52.95 -27.00
C ALA A 7 2.58 -52.23 -25.70
N ALA A 8 3.61 -52.08 -24.87
CA ALA A 8 3.55 -51.52 -23.54
C ALA A 8 3.31 -50.00 -23.58
N THR A 9 2.55 -49.55 -22.59
CA THR A 9 2.19 -48.18 -22.24
C THR A 9 3.39 -47.30 -21.92
N LEU A 10 3.36 -46.04 -22.36
CA LEU A 10 3.99 -44.94 -21.63
C LEU A 10 2.98 -43.80 -21.47
N LEU A 11 2.39 -43.73 -20.27
CA LEU A 11 1.60 -42.59 -19.81
C LEU A 11 2.55 -41.40 -19.62
N LEU A 12 2.51 -40.41 -20.51
CA LEU A 12 3.12 -39.12 -20.24
C LEU A 12 2.24 -38.40 -19.20
N SER A 13 2.62 -38.50 -17.92
CA SER A 13 2.15 -37.60 -16.88
C SER A 13 2.69 -36.21 -17.16
N GLN A 14 1.92 -35.40 -17.86
CA GLN A 14 2.16 -33.97 -17.97
C GLN A 14 1.85 -33.36 -16.61
N ALA A 15 2.87 -33.25 -15.76
CA ALA A 15 2.79 -32.47 -14.53
C ALA A 15 2.44 -31.04 -14.93
N ALA A 16 1.20 -30.64 -14.69
CA ALA A 16 0.80 -29.24 -14.73
C ALA A 16 1.59 -28.54 -13.62
N VAL A 17 2.74 -27.98 -13.97
CA VAL A 17 3.38 -26.95 -13.17
C VAL A 17 2.42 -25.78 -13.24
N SER A 18 1.49 -25.76 -12.27
CA SER A 18 0.74 -24.57 -11.93
C SER A 18 1.79 -23.57 -11.46
N ALA A 19 2.32 -22.79 -12.39
CA ALA A 19 2.98 -21.55 -12.07
C ALA A 19 1.88 -20.71 -11.41
N ALA A 20 1.88 -20.70 -10.07
CA ALA A 20 1.11 -19.75 -9.31
C ALA A 20 1.38 -18.38 -9.96
N PRO A 21 0.36 -17.59 -10.31
CA PRO A 21 0.61 -16.26 -10.80
C PRO A 21 1.46 -15.57 -9.73
N ALA A 22 2.66 -15.16 -10.10
CA ALA A 22 3.40 -14.19 -9.32
C ALA A 22 2.42 -13.02 -9.16
N THR A 23 1.89 -12.84 -7.95
CA THR A 23 1.03 -11.71 -7.64
C THR A 23 1.80 -10.49 -8.10
N PRO A 24 1.29 -9.71 -9.07
CA PRO A 24 1.99 -8.52 -9.48
C PRO A 24 2.20 -7.68 -8.21
N LEU A 25 3.33 -6.98 -8.11
CA LEU A 25 3.64 -6.01 -7.05
C LEU A 25 2.57 -4.88 -6.88
N ASN A 26 1.48 -4.98 -7.65
CA ASN A 26 0.22 -4.28 -7.55
C ASN A 26 -0.75 -4.86 -6.51
N ASP A 27 -0.32 -5.70 -5.57
CA ASP A 27 -0.93 -5.73 -4.22
C ASP A 27 -0.63 -4.38 -3.54
N ARG A 28 -1.17 -3.33 -4.17
CA ARG A 28 -1.24 -1.97 -3.68
C ARG A 28 -1.89 -2.11 -2.34
N ILE A 29 -1.11 -1.85 -1.30
CA ILE A 29 -1.56 -1.48 0.04
C ILE A 29 -2.94 -0.87 -0.12
N ASP A 30 -3.97 -1.55 0.38
CA ASP A 30 -5.33 -1.03 0.32
C ASP A 30 -5.30 0.33 1.03
N VAL A 31 -5.32 1.40 0.22
CA VAL A 31 -4.93 2.76 0.63
C VAL A 31 -5.96 3.42 1.56
N ALA A 32 -6.89 2.63 2.11
CA ALA A 32 -8.01 3.03 2.94
C ALA A 32 -8.83 4.18 2.33
N TYR A 33 -8.87 4.29 1.00
CA TYR A 33 -9.50 5.40 0.30
C TYR A 33 -10.99 5.50 0.66
N THR A 34 -11.70 4.37 0.68
CA THR A 34 -13.12 4.32 1.01
C THR A 34 -13.37 4.79 2.44
N GLU A 35 -12.58 4.32 3.39
CA GLU A 35 -12.71 4.68 4.80
C GLU A 35 -12.38 6.16 5.04
N LEU A 36 -11.30 6.67 4.43
CA LEU A 36 -10.90 8.08 4.53
C LEU A 36 -11.92 9.01 3.88
N SER A 37 -12.37 8.70 2.66
CA SER A 37 -13.38 9.50 1.94
C SER A 37 -14.75 9.49 2.62
N SER A 38 -15.05 8.46 3.40
CA SER A 38 -16.30 8.32 4.17
C SER A 38 -16.19 8.85 5.61
N GLY A 39 -15.08 9.47 5.99
CA GLY A 39 -14.86 9.99 7.35
C GLY A 39 -14.64 8.92 8.43
N GLN A 40 -14.45 7.66 8.04
CA GLN A 40 -14.25 6.53 8.94
C GLN A 40 -12.76 6.39 9.32
N ALA A 41 -12.17 7.45 9.89
CA ALA A 41 -10.73 7.53 10.13
C ALA A 41 -10.20 6.40 11.03
N GLY A 42 -10.97 5.98 12.04
CA GLY A 42 -10.60 4.84 12.89
C GLY A 42 -10.52 3.51 12.11
N ALA A 43 -11.45 3.27 11.19
CA ALA A 43 -11.43 2.08 10.33
C ALA A 43 -10.23 2.11 9.37
N ALA A 44 -9.92 3.28 8.81
CA ALA A 44 -8.74 3.47 7.96
C ALA A 44 -7.44 3.12 8.70
N VAL A 45 -7.29 3.58 9.95
CA VAL A 45 -6.13 3.25 10.78
C VAL A 45 -6.05 1.73 11.02
N SER A 46 -7.12 1.10 11.50
CA SER A 46 -7.13 -0.34 11.78
C SER A 46 -6.76 -1.17 10.55
N LYS A 47 -7.28 -0.78 9.38
CA LYS A 47 -7.02 -1.46 8.11
C LYS A 47 -5.56 -1.36 7.68
N LEU A 48 -4.99 -0.16 7.71
CA LEU A 48 -3.59 0.07 7.32
C LEU A 48 -2.60 -0.53 8.32
N GLU A 49 -2.89 -0.48 9.63
CA GLU A 49 -2.05 -1.15 10.62
C GLU A 49 -2.09 -2.68 10.46
N ALA A 50 -3.27 -3.25 10.19
CA ALA A 50 -3.43 -4.69 9.95
C ALA A 50 -2.73 -5.17 8.66
N SER A 51 -2.59 -4.31 7.64
CA SER A 51 -1.84 -4.63 6.43
C SER A 51 -0.33 -4.50 6.59
N GLY A 52 0.16 -4.10 7.77
CA GLY A 52 1.58 -3.96 8.06
C GLY A 52 2.18 -2.60 7.66
N ALA A 53 1.35 -1.58 7.37
CA ALA A 53 1.83 -0.27 6.97
C ALA A 53 2.80 0.38 7.98
N THR A 54 2.69 0.03 9.27
CA THR A 54 3.59 0.51 10.33
C THR A 54 5.03 0.02 10.20
N LYS A 55 5.27 -1.03 9.42
CA LYS A 55 6.60 -1.60 9.15
C LYS A 55 7.07 -1.32 7.72
N SER A 56 6.26 -0.62 6.93
CA SER A 56 6.57 -0.33 5.52
C SER A 56 7.60 0.78 5.41
N GLU A 57 8.49 0.66 4.43
CA GLU A 57 9.41 1.72 4.01
C GLU A 57 8.90 2.45 2.75
N ASP A 58 7.83 1.94 2.14
CA ASP A 58 7.22 2.52 0.93
C ASP A 58 6.57 3.88 1.25
N PRO A 59 6.97 4.95 0.54
CA PRO A 59 6.51 6.30 0.86
C PRO A 59 5.00 6.49 0.65
N ALA A 60 4.37 5.83 -0.34
CA ALA A 60 2.91 5.95 -0.51
C ALA A 60 2.15 5.34 0.66
N THR A 61 2.57 4.16 1.11
CA THR A 61 2.03 3.49 2.30
C THR A 61 2.11 4.38 3.53
N LEU A 62 3.28 4.96 3.78
CA LEU A 62 3.50 5.85 4.92
C LEU A 62 2.68 7.14 4.81
N ILE A 63 2.53 7.71 3.61
CA ILE A 63 1.65 8.88 3.38
C ILE A 63 0.19 8.54 3.71
N ASN A 64 -0.30 7.37 3.28
CA ASN A 64 -1.68 6.95 3.54
C ASN A 64 -1.91 6.68 5.03
N LEU A 65 -0.98 6.00 5.71
CA LEU A 65 -1.05 5.78 7.15
C LEU A 65 -0.99 7.09 7.93
N GLY A 66 -0.11 8.02 7.54
CA GLY A 66 -0.04 9.37 8.12
C GLY A 66 -1.35 10.14 7.94
N SER A 67 -2.01 9.99 6.78
CA SER A 67 -3.31 10.60 6.50
C SER A 67 -4.42 10.04 7.37
N ALA A 68 -4.43 8.71 7.57
CA ALA A 68 -5.35 8.06 8.48
C ALA A 68 -5.14 8.48 9.94
N TYR A 69 -3.90 8.54 10.41
CA TYR A 69 -3.60 9.06 11.74
C TYR A 69 -4.03 10.52 11.91
N ALA A 70 -3.77 11.38 10.92
CA ALA A 70 -4.18 12.78 10.97
C ALA A 70 -5.71 12.93 11.02
N ALA A 71 -6.43 12.20 10.17
CA ALA A 71 -7.89 12.19 10.15
C ALA A 71 -8.49 11.65 11.45
N ASN A 72 -7.78 10.73 12.14
CA ASN A 72 -8.20 10.16 13.41
C ASN A 72 -7.72 10.97 14.64
N GLY A 73 -7.17 12.18 14.44
CA GLY A 73 -6.68 13.05 15.51
C GLY A 73 -5.37 12.62 16.17
N GLN A 74 -4.73 11.55 15.66
CA GLN A 74 -3.48 11.00 16.19
C GLN A 74 -2.27 11.79 15.64
N THR A 75 -2.21 13.08 15.97
CA THR A 75 -1.28 14.06 15.39
C THR A 75 0.19 13.64 15.49
N GLU A 76 0.64 13.16 16.66
CA GLU A 76 2.04 12.76 16.86
C GLU A 76 2.43 11.57 15.99
N LYS A 77 1.55 10.57 15.86
CA LYS A 77 1.78 9.44 14.96
C LYS A 77 1.82 9.91 13.51
N ALA A 78 0.90 10.77 13.10
CA ALA A 78 0.89 11.33 11.75
C ALA A 78 2.21 12.08 11.43
N LEU A 79 2.71 12.88 12.37
CA LEU A 79 4.00 13.57 12.24
C LEU A 79 5.15 12.58 12.05
N ALA A 80 5.24 11.55 12.88
CA ALA A 80 6.28 10.54 12.78
C ALA A 80 6.21 9.80 11.44
N THR A 81 5.03 9.35 11.03
CA THR A 81 4.82 8.60 9.79
C THR A 81 5.12 9.44 8.54
N TYR A 82 4.69 10.71 8.50
CA TYR A 82 5.04 11.59 7.37
C TYR A 82 6.54 11.88 7.31
N ARG A 83 7.22 12.03 8.45
CA ARG A 83 8.69 12.18 8.47
C ARG A 83 9.40 10.94 7.94
N ALA A 84 8.91 9.75 8.27
CA ALA A 84 9.41 8.50 7.69
C ALA A 84 9.20 8.47 6.16
N ALA A 85 8.02 8.87 5.67
CA ALA A 85 7.77 8.97 4.22
C ALA A 85 8.73 9.96 3.52
N VAL A 86 9.01 11.11 4.13
CA VAL A 86 9.98 12.08 3.61
C VAL A 86 11.39 11.49 3.55
N ALA A 87 11.75 10.67 4.54
CA ALA A 87 13.06 10.05 4.67
C ALA A 87 13.22 8.76 3.85
N SER A 88 12.15 8.22 3.26
CA SER A 88 12.21 7.00 2.45
C SER A 88 13.24 7.13 1.33
N SER A 89 13.97 6.03 1.11
CA SER A 89 14.96 5.92 0.04
C SER A 89 14.27 5.77 -1.32
N ASP A 90 13.08 5.16 -1.35
CA ASP A 90 12.25 5.01 -2.54
C ASP A 90 11.66 6.35 -2.99
N ARG A 91 11.68 6.57 -4.30
CA ARG A 91 11.13 7.77 -4.94
C ARG A 91 10.48 7.41 -6.25
N TYR A 92 9.26 7.85 -6.43
CA TYR A 92 8.50 7.67 -7.65
C TYR A 92 7.35 8.67 -7.70
N ASP A 93 6.75 8.83 -8.87
CA ASP A 93 5.65 9.76 -9.05
C ASP A 93 4.35 9.19 -8.46
N LEU A 94 3.68 10.02 -7.67
CA LEU A 94 2.37 9.79 -7.10
C LEU A 94 1.36 10.72 -7.74
N GLN A 95 0.19 10.17 -8.05
CA GLN A 95 -0.97 10.99 -8.40
C GLN A 95 -1.65 11.49 -7.13
N LEU A 96 -1.85 12.80 -7.02
CA LEU A 96 -2.62 13.43 -5.94
C LEU A 96 -4.13 13.35 -6.23
N ALA A 97 -4.94 13.70 -5.22
CA ALA A 97 -6.40 13.67 -5.34
C ALA A 97 -6.97 14.61 -6.42
N ASP A 98 -6.24 15.66 -6.79
CA ASP A 98 -6.60 16.58 -7.88
C ASP A 98 -6.19 16.07 -9.28
N GLY A 99 -5.61 14.87 -9.36
CA GLY A 99 -5.15 14.25 -10.58
C GLY A 99 -3.74 14.67 -11.02
N SER A 100 -3.12 15.66 -10.36
CA SER A 100 -1.74 16.06 -10.63
C SER A 100 -0.74 14.99 -10.18
N TRP A 101 0.43 14.97 -10.81
CA TRP A 101 1.51 14.05 -10.46
C TRP A 101 2.66 14.78 -9.79
N VAL A 102 3.17 14.21 -8.70
CA VAL A 102 4.32 14.75 -7.95
C VAL A 102 5.20 13.63 -7.45
N ASP A 103 6.49 13.90 -7.26
CA ASP A 103 7.40 12.96 -6.58
C ASP A 103 6.91 12.64 -5.16
N SER A 104 7.05 11.37 -4.74
CA SER A 104 6.55 10.87 -3.46
C SER A 104 7.08 11.64 -2.24
N ARG A 105 8.33 12.10 -2.25
CA ARG A 105 8.89 12.93 -1.18
C ARG A 105 8.28 14.32 -1.17
N ALA A 106 7.97 14.89 -2.34
CA ALA A 106 7.23 16.15 -2.43
C ALA A 106 5.81 16.00 -1.87
N ALA A 107 5.10 14.91 -2.18
CA ALA A 107 3.79 14.60 -1.60
C ALA A 107 3.86 14.47 -0.07
N ALA A 108 4.84 13.74 0.47
CA ALA A 108 5.03 13.59 1.91
C ALA A 108 5.30 14.93 2.62
N ARG A 109 6.13 15.80 2.04
CA ARG A 109 6.37 17.16 2.56
C ARG A 109 5.12 18.01 2.52
N LEU A 110 4.33 17.93 1.45
CA LEU A 110 3.06 18.63 1.34
C LEU A 110 2.11 18.20 2.47
N ALA A 111 1.95 16.89 2.68
CA ALA A 111 1.12 16.34 3.75
C ALA A 111 1.58 16.77 5.15
N LEU A 112 2.89 16.70 5.43
CA LEU A 112 3.48 17.17 6.69
C LEU A 112 3.20 18.66 6.93
N ASN A 113 3.42 19.50 5.91
CA ASN A 113 3.20 20.94 6.02
C ASN A 113 1.71 21.28 6.22
N ASN A 114 0.81 20.53 5.59
CA ASN A 114 -0.63 20.66 5.81
C ASN A 114 -0.98 20.36 7.28
N LEU A 115 -0.49 19.24 7.82
CA LEU A 115 -0.70 18.87 9.22
C LEU A 115 -0.20 19.94 10.19
N LEU A 116 1.03 20.44 10.00
CA LEU A 116 1.58 21.48 10.86
C LEU A 116 0.75 22.76 10.85
N ARG A 117 0.23 23.16 9.68
CA ARG A 117 -0.66 24.32 9.56
C ARG A 117 -1.99 24.12 10.26
N THR A 118 -2.61 22.95 10.13
CA THR A 118 -3.91 22.68 10.78
C THR A 118 -3.76 22.64 12.30
N THR A 119 -2.73 21.97 12.82
CA THR A 119 -2.42 21.94 14.26
C THR A 119 -2.12 23.34 14.81
N ALA A 120 -1.36 24.16 14.09
CA ALA A 120 -1.07 25.54 14.50
C ALA A 120 -2.31 26.46 14.49
N ARG A 121 -3.32 26.15 13.69
CA ARG A 121 -4.61 26.88 13.70
C ARG A 121 -5.52 26.42 14.82
N ALA A 122 -5.54 25.12 15.13
CA ALA A 122 -6.37 24.55 16.19
C ALA A 122 -5.90 24.91 17.61
N SER A 123 -4.66 25.39 17.76
CA SER A 123 -4.05 25.78 19.04
C SER A 123 -4.17 27.27 19.36
N ARG A 124 -4.80 28.06 18.49
CA ARG A 124 -5.07 29.50 18.70
C ARG A 124 -6.47 29.71 19.23
#